data_AF-A0A966BTE4-F1
#
_entry.id   AF-A0A966BTE4-F1
#
_cell.length_a   1.000
_cell.length_b   1.000
_cell.length_c   1.000
_cell.angle_alpha   90.00
_cell.angle_beta   90.00
_cell.angle_gamma   90.00
#
_symmetry.space_group_name_H-M   'P 1'
#
loop_
_entity.id
_entity.type
_entity.pdbx_description
1 polymer ?
#
loop_
_entity_poly.entity_id
_entity_poly.type
_entity_poly.pdbx_seq_one_letter_code
_entity_poly.pdbx_strand_id
1 'polypeptide(L)' 'HSPVRGDRPHQDRLADPSGLIQVLGQEIPRQVLPVLPGRNLAVIAEAAVRNFMLRMKGYDATEQFIKRHGRILRNES' A
#
# COMPACT_ATOMS: atom_id res chain seq x y z
N HIS A 1 0.59 -30.34 1.69
CA HIS A 1 -0.26 -29.95 2.84
C HIS A 1 -0.63 -28.48 2.62
N SER A 2 -1.88 -28.20 2.25
CA SER A 2 -2.35 -26.84 1.92
C SER A 2 -2.81 -26.12 3.19
N PRO A 3 -2.47 -24.84 3.41
CA PRO A 3 -2.89 -24.16 4.62
C PRO A 3 -4.35 -23.71 4.54
N VAL A 4 -4.93 -23.68 5.73
CA VAL A 4 -6.32 -23.51 6.08
C VAL A 4 -6.86 -22.13 5.70
N ARG A 5 -8.07 -22.15 5.13
CA ARG A 5 -8.95 -21.02 4.83
C ARG A 5 -9.57 -20.55 6.16
N GLY A 6 -9.08 -19.47 6.78
CA GLY A 6 -9.63 -19.00 8.07
C GLY A 6 -9.18 -17.62 8.52
N ASP A 7 -7.88 -17.37 8.61
CA ASP A 7 -7.36 -16.05 9.03
C ASP A 7 -7.11 -15.18 7.80
N ARG A 8 -7.96 -14.17 7.59
CA ARG A 8 -7.50 -13.02 6.78
C ARG A 8 -6.43 -12.35 7.63
N PRO A 9 -5.15 -12.32 7.22
CA PRO A 9 -4.16 -11.56 7.97
C PRO A 9 -4.73 -10.15 8.13
N HIS A 10 -4.65 -9.60 9.34
CA HIS A 10 -4.88 -8.17 9.55
C HIS A 10 -4.03 -7.46 8.50
N GLN A 11 -4.68 -6.95 7.43
CA GLN A 11 -3.96 -6.31 6.35
C GLN A 11 -3.22 -5.14 6.96
N ASP A 12 -1.90 -5.19 6.86
CA ASP A 12 -1.06 -4.05 7.17
C ASP A 12 -1.57 -2.87 6.32
N ARG A 13 -2.04 -1.83 7.01
CA ARG A 13 -2.69 -0.67 6.40
C ARG A 13 -1.67 0.36 5.92
N LEU A 14 -0.41 0.22 6.31
CA LEU A 14 0.68 1.11 5.97
C LEU A 14 1.65 0.46 4.99
N ALA A 15 1.85 -0.86 5.08
CA ALA A 15 2.63 -1.58 4.10
C ALA A 15 1.94 -1.54 2.74
N ASP A 16 2.74 -1.23 1.73
CA ASP A 16 2.36 -1.31 0.34
C ASP A 16 2.61 -2.76 -0.14
N PRO A 17 1.57 -3.55 -0.46
CA PRO A 17 1.75 -4.85 -1.09
C PRO A 17 2.18 -4.65 -2.56
N SER A 18 3.40 -4.17 -2.74
CA SER A 18 4.06 -4.02 -4.04
C SER A 18 4.82 -5.28 -4.38
N GLY A 19 4.66 -5.77 -5.61
CA GLY A 19 5.42 -6.89 -6.14
C GLY A 19 5.76 -6.67 -7.61
N LEU A 20 6.35 -7.69 -8.24
CA LEU A 20 6.61 -7.71 -9.67
C LEU A 20 5.71 -8.74 -10.34
N ILE A 21 5.36 -8.48 -11.61
CA ILE A 21 4.78 -9.49 -12.51
C ILE A 21 5.67 -9.63 -13.73
N GLN A 22 5.77 -10.83 -14.26
CA GLN A 22 6.45 -11.10 -15.52
C GLN A 22 5.46 -10.99 -16.67
N VAL A 23 5.76 -10.12 -17.64
CA VAL A 23 5.00 -9.97 -18.89
C VAL A 23 5.99 -10.00 -20.04
N LEU A 24 5.87 -11.01 -20.91
CA LEU A 24 6.79 -11.22 -22.05
C LEU A 24 8.29 -11.26 -21.64
N GLY A 25 8.58 -11.78 -20.45
CA GLY A 25 9.94 -11.86 -19.90
C GLY A 25 10.45 -10.58 -19.24
N GLN A 26 9.63 -9.51 -19.20
CA GLN A 26 9.95 -8.27 -18.50
C GLN A 26 9.24 -8.19 -17.15
N GLU A 27 10.00 -7.86 -16.11
CA GLU A 27 9.46 -7.60 -14.78
C GLU A 27 8.82 -6.21 -14.74
N ILE A 28 7.54 -6.15 -14.37
CA ILE A 28 6.74 -4.94 -14.28
C ILE A 28 6.24 -4.77 -12.84
N PRO A 29 6.34 -3.56 -12.25
CA PRO A 29 5.74 -3.26 -10.96
C PRO A 29 4.23 -3.53 -10.93
N ARG A 30 3.77 -4.21 -9.88
CA ARG A 30 2.37 -4.55 -9.65
C ARG A 30 1.96 -4.15 -8.24
N GLN A 31 0.78 -3.55 -8.14
CA GLN A 31 0.13 -3.21 -6.89
C GLN A 31 -1.21 -3.95 -6.77
N VAL A 32 -1.49 -4.53 -5.61
CA VAL A 32 -2.74 -5.27 -5.35
C VAL A 32 -3.67 -4.39 -4.53
N LEU A 33 -4.81 -4.01 -5.13
CA LEU A 33 -5.81 -3.18 -4.49
C LEU A 33 -6.97 -4.06 -3.97
N PRO A 34 -7.23 -4.11 -2.66
CA PRO A 34 -8.32 -4.92 -2.12
C PRO A 34 -9.68 -4.31 -2.50
N VAL A 35 -10.54 -5.12 -3.11
CA VAL A 35 -11.91 -4.74 -3.46
C VAL A 35 -12.84 -5.09 -2.31
N LEU A 36 -13.54 -4.09 -1.77
CA LEU A 36 -14.62 -4.29 -0.80
C LEU A 36 -15.92 -3.69 -1.35
N PRO A 37 -17.07 -4.34 -1.13
CA PRO A 37 -18.37 -3.78 -1.48
C PRO A 37 -18.56 -2.37 -0.90
N GLY A 38 -19.20 -1.49 -1.65
CA GLY A 38 -19.47 -0.11 -1.23
C GLY A 38 -18.29 0.86 -1.35
N ARG A 39 -17.12 0.43 -1.83
CA ARG A 39 -16.01 1.34 -2.15
C ARG A 39 -15.99 1.71 -3.64
N ASN A 40 -15.71 2.98 -3.92
CA ASN A 40 -15.56 3.46 -5.29
C ASN A 40 -14.19 3.03 -5.86
N LEU A 41 -14.21 2.12 -6.83
CA LEU A 41 -13.01 1.60 -7.47
C LEU A 41 -12.20 2.68 -8.22
N ALA A 42 -12.87 3.65 -8.84
CA ALA A 42 -12.18 4.72 -9.56
C ALA A 42 -11.33 5.56 -8.60
N VAL A 43 -11.89 5.88 -7.42
CA VAL A 43 -11.17 6.64 -6.38
C VAL A 43 -9.99 5.84 -5.83
N ILE A 44 -10.16 4.53 -5.58
CA ILE A 44 -9.07 3.67 -5.11
C ILE A 44 -7.94 3.60 -6.16
N ALA A 45 -8.30 3.42 -7.43
CA ALA A 45 -7.34 3.38 -8.52
C ALA A 45 -6.59 4.71 -8.68
N GLU A 46 -7.29 5.85 -8.63
CA GLU A 46 -6.67 7.17 -8.70
C GLU A 46 -5.66 7.39 -7.55
N ALA A 47 -6.06 7.04 -6.32
CA ALA A 47 -5.20 7.16 -5.14
C ALA A 47 -3.94 6.30 -5.26
N ALA A 48 -4.08 5.06 -5.76
CA ALA A 48 -2.95 4.16 -5.99
C ALA A 48 -1.97 4.72 -7.04
N VAL A 49 -2.48 5.21 -8.17
CA VAL A 49 -1.66 5.81 -9.24
C VAL A 49 -0.96 7.07 -8.74
N ARG A 50 -1.65 7.93 -7.99
CA ARG A 50 -1.05 9.13 -7.39
C ARG A 50 0.06 8.77 -6.40
N ASN A 51 -0.17 7.77 -5.55
CA ASN A 51 0.84 7.27 -4.62
C ASN A 51 2.07 6.71 -5.35
N PHE A 52 1.87 5.91 -6.39
CA PHE A 52 2.95 5.40 -7.23
C PHE A 52 3.78 6.54 -7.83
N MET A 53 3.13 7.57 -8.42
CA MET A 53 3.84 8.74 -8.95
C MET A 53 4.61 9.51 -7.89
N LEU A 54 4.08 9.63 -6.67
CA LEU A 54 4.77 10.28 -5.56
C LEU A 54 6.03 9.51 -5.16
N ARG A 55 5.94 8.18 -5.05
CA ARG A 55 7.10 7.32 -4.75
C ARG A 55 8.18 7.41 -5.83
N MET A 56 7.78 7.43 -7.11
CA MET A 56 8.70 7.65 -8.24
C MET A 56 9.41 9.01 -8.17
N LYS A 57 8.78 10.02 -7.56
CA LYS A 57 9.37 11.34 -7.30
C LYS A 57 10.17 11.41 -5.99
N GLY A 58 10.36 10.29 -5.30
CA GLY A 58 11.09 10.21 -4.03
C GLY A 58 10.25 10.60 -2.80
N TYR A 59 8.94 10.71 -2.92
CA TYR A 59 8.05 11.01 -1.80
C TYR A 59 7.38 9.75 -1.25
N ASP A 60 7.67 9.41 0.01
CA ASP A 60 7.04 8.31 0.73
C ASP A 60 6.07 8.84 1.80
N ALA A 61 4.76 8.74 1.52
CA ALA A 61 3.72 9.21 2.42
C ALA A 61 3.69 8.46 3.76
N THR A 62 4.01 7.16 3.75
CA THR A 62 4.03 6.31 4.94
C THR A 62 5.15 6.74 5.88
N GLU A 63 6.35 6.95 5.33
CA GLU A 63 7.50 7.41 6.11
C GLU A 63 7.22 8.79 6.73
N GLN A 64 6.65 9.73 5.94
CA GLN A 64 6.29 11.06 6.44
C GLN A 64 5.24 11.01 7.55
N PHE A 65 4.25 10.12 7.41
CA PHE A 65 3.24 9.89 8.45
C PHE A 65 3.89 9.42 9.76
N ILE A 66 4.76 8.41 9.70
CA ILE A 66 5.46 7.87 10.88
C ILE A 66 6.33 8.94 11.54
N LYS A 67 7.13 9.68 10.76
CA LYS A 67 7.99 10.76 11.27
C LYS A 67 7.18 11.84 11.99
N ARG A 68 6.07 12.28 11.39
CA ARG A 68 5.18 13.29 11.99
C ARG A 68 4.52 12.78 13.25
N HIS A 69 4.01 11.55 13.24
CA HIS A 69 3.35 10.95 14.39
C HIS A 69 4.32 10.78 15.57
N GLY A 70 5.54 10.29 15.31
CA GLY A 70 6.57 10.16 16.33
C GLY A 70 6.97 11.49 16.95
N ARG A 71 6.98 12.59 16.17
CA ARG A 71 7.22 13.93 16.70
C ARG A 71 6.10 14.41 17.63
N ILE A 72 4.85 14.12 17.29
CA ILE A 72 3.69 14.49 18.13
C ILE A 72 3.77 13.76 19.47
N LEU A 73 3.97 12.43 19.46
CA LEU A 73 4.06 11.64 20.68
C LEU A 73 5.20 12.09 21.62
N ARG A 74 6.35 12.49 21.07
CA ARG A 74 7.47 13.02 21.87
C ARG A 74 7.24 14.40 22.45
N ASN A 75 6.35 15.20 21.85
CA ASN A 75 6.01 16.54 22.33
C ASN A 75 4.88 16.55 23.36
N GLU A 76 4.13 15.44 23.48
CA GLU A 76 3.08 15.23 24.49
C GLU A 76 3.61 14.54 25.77
N SER A 77 4.92 14.25 25.82
CA SER A 77 5.65 13.76 27.01
C SER A 77 6.51 14.88 27.61
#